data_AF-A0A0P7YMS7-F1
#
_entry.id   AF-A0A0P7YMS7-F1
#
_cell.length_a   1.000
_cell.length_b   1.000
_cell.length_c   1.000
_cell.angle_alpha   90.00
_cell.angle_beta   90.00
_cell.angle_gamma   90.00
#
_symmetry.space_group_name_H-M   'P 1'
#
loop_
_entity.id
_entity.type
_entity.pdbx_description
1 polymer ?
#
loop_
_entity_poly.entity_id
_entity_poly.type
_entity_poly.pdbx_seq_one_letter_code
_entity_poly.pdbx_strand_id
1 'polypeptide(L)'
;MLVHCTSIESPVLYVLILLPMREIIFIYLILISFSCTNGKADKANQENTFKSKSLSLAENYSLPLDAETPLWNYYSQHAEIDGKPKLIWFNPNRYSIDYFDIQSQTLERKVKIDQNGPNAIPGMGLNSSIKFINEDTVVLYSGPLRQIFLSDISGEAYKKIDLSDYPSGFGSIALNTSIAYRKGSVYMQVLPIMPIEIPENFNPKYNKIAKIDLSDGSVKEFEIDYPEVYSDKNISQQLKMMSIIYNDKIDKFVISYPLSDDLYVTDFESGVKRYPASSELVGEVIPIDRRNSEIEPARIQNSYYWMNDCYEGLIFDEENELYLRTVRKGITLEQLNNRNFVTDTQILIFNKDFEQVEQINERGPTFDYSFFFDKKFYWNKDIQKYNLEAGNEDEIFFQSRDLPF
;
A
#
# COMPACT_ATOMS: atom_id res chain seq x y z
N MET A 1 59.98 34.75 32.43
CA MET A 1 59.54 35.88 33.29
C MET A 1 58.66 36.76 32.43
N LEU A 2 57.41 36.93 32.88
CA LEU A 2 56.33 37.85 32.49
C LEU A 2 56.50 38.74 31.24
N VAL A 3 55.67 38.61 30.19
CA VAL A 3 54.25 39.07 30.02
C VAL A 3 54.21 40.45 29.32
N HIS A 4 53.73 40.53 28.08
CA HIS A 4 52.37 40.94 27.67
C HIS A 4 52.31 41.38 26.19
N CYS A 5 51.20 40.97 25.57
CA CYS A 5 50.63 41.32 24.26
C CYS A 5 50.81 42.77 23.77
N THR A 6 50.87 42.94 22.44
CA THR A 6 49.93 43.81 21.69
C THR A 6 50.00 43.57 20.17
N SER A 7 48.80 43.43 19.60
CA SER A 7 48.31 43.60 18.22
C SER A 7 49.26 43.88 17.05
N ILE A 8 49.13 43.07 16.00
CA ILE A 8 49.60 43.34 14.63
C ILE A 8 48.37 43.69 13.79
N GLU A 9 48.28 44.95 13.34
CA GLU A 9 47.41 45.40 12.26
C GLU A 9 48.20 45.43 10.95
N SER A 10 47.56 44.99 9.86
CA SER A 10 48.13 44.95 8.51
C SER A 10 47.22 45.73 7.57
N PRO A 11 47.70 46.70 6.77
CA PRO A 11 46.89 47.31 5.73
C PRO A 11 47.27 46.71 4.37
N VAL A 12 46.33 45.99 3.75
CA VAL A 12 46.39 45.69 2.32
C VAL A 12 45.54 46.72 1.59
N LEU A 13 46.23 47.49 0.76
CA LEU A 13 45.72 48.58 -0.07
C LEU A 13 44.79 48.02 -1.16
N TYR A 14 43.55 48.50 -1.19
CA TYR A 14 42.56 48.20 -2.25
C TYR A 14 42.98 48.87 -3.57
N VAL A 15 43.17 48.06 -4.63
CA VAL A 15 43.18 48.55 -6.02
C VAL A 15 41.74 48.54 -6.52
N LEU A 16 41.11 49.71 -6.57
CA LEU A 16 39.84 49.93 -7.27
C LEU A 16 40.09 49.87 -8.79
N ILE A 17 39.71 48.77 -9.44
CA ILE A 17 39.59 48.73 -10.89
C ILE A 17 38.20 49.27 -11.23
N LEU A 18 38.17 50.53 -11.68
CA LEU A 18 37.01 51.16 -12.31
C LEU A 18 36.75 50.49 -13.66
N LEU A 19 35.90 49.47 -13.68
CA LEU A 19 35.27 48.99 -14.91
C LEU A 19 34.12 49.93 -15.27
N PRO A 20 33.93 50.28 -16.56
CA PRO A 20 32.88 51.18 -16.99
C PRO A 20 31.52 50.59 -16.64
N MET A 21 30.77 51.32 -15.82
CA MET A 21 29.44 50.97 -15.27
C MET A 21 28.40 50.59 -16.35
N ARG A 22 28.67 50.88 -17.63
CA ARG A 22 27.82 50.52 -18.78
C ARG A 22 27.97 49.06 -19.23
N GLU A 23 29.11 48.42 -18.97
CA GLU A 23 29.35 47.02 -19.34
C GLU A 23 28.97 46.04 -18.22
N ILE A 24 29.06 46.47 -16.95
CA ILE A 24 28.60 45.68 -15.79
C ILE A 24 27.07 45.50 -15.80
N ILE A 25 26.32 46.52 -16.24
CA ILE A 25 24.85 46.44 -16.39
C ILE A 25 24.46 45.44 -17.48
N PHE A 26 25.26 45.32 -18.54
CA PHE A 26 25.01 44.35 -19.61
C PHE A 26 25.28 42.90 -19.16
N ILE A 27 26.31 42.67 -18.34
CA ILE A 27 26.62 41.35 -17.77
C ILE A 27 25.55 40.91 -16.76
N TYR A 28 25.01 41.84 -15.95
CA TYR A 28 23.89 41.53 -15.05
C TYR A 28 22.58 41.27 -15.80
N LEU A 29 22.30 41.97 -16.92
CA LEU A 29 21.13 41.71 -17.76
C LEU A 29 21.17 40.35 -18.46
N ILE A 30 22.36 39.85 -18.84
CA ILE A 30 22.54 38.51 -19.43
C ILE A 30 22.40 37.40 -18.37
N LEU A 31 22.76 37.66 -17.11
CA LEU A 31 22.61 36.69 -16.02
C LEU A 31 21.15 36.56 -15.53
N ILE A 32 20.32 37.60 -15.71
CA ILE A 32 18.89 37.54 -15.36
C ILE A 32 18.06 36.87 -16.48
N SER A 33 18.56 36.81 -17.73
CA SER A 33 17.88 36.07 -18.82
C SER A 33 18.12 34.55 -18.82
N PHE A 34 18.91 34.00 -17.89
CA PHE A 34 19.03 32.55 -17.66
C PHE A 34 18.23 32.04 -16.45
N SER A 35 17.47 32.90 -15.78
CA SER A 35 16.61 32.51 -14.65
C SER A 35 15.15 32.53 -15.07
N CYS A 36 14.73 31.53 -15.86
CA CYS A 36 13.36 30.96 -15.88
C CYS A 36 13.25 29.94 -17.02
N THR A 37 13.63 28.69 -16.74
CA THR A 37 12.90 27.51 -17.22
C THR A 37 13.00 26.41 -16.14
N ASN A 38 12.44 26.70 -14.96
CA ASN A 38 11.78 25.62 -14.20
C ASN A 38 10.46 25.33 -14.92
N GLY A 39 10.56 24.67 -16.06
CA GLY A 39 9.43 24.17 -16.82
C GLY A 39 9.65 22.67 -16.93
N LYS A 40 8.85 21.92 -16.15
CA LYS A 40 8.55 20.49 -16.30
C LYS A 40 9.74 19.66 -16.82
N ALA A 41 10.39 18.93 -15.92
CA ALA A 41 11.14 17.75 -16.31
C ALA A 41 10.28 17.01 -17.35
N ASP A 42 10.81 16.90 -18.56
CA ASP A 42 10.15 16.22 -19.66
C ASP A 42 9.66 14.88 -19.11
N LYS A 43 8.33 14.75 -19.02
CA LYS A 43 7.71 13.44 -18.94
C LYS A 43 8.17 12.76 -20.20
N ALA A 44 9.25 12.00 -20.10
CA ALA A 44 9.54 10.94 -21.05
C ALA A 44 8.34 10.00 -20.94
N ASN A 45 7.29 10.31 -21.70
CA ASN A 45 6.28 9.36 -22.09
C ASN A 45 7.05 8.27 -22.83
N GLN A 46 7.53 7.29 -22.07
CA GLN A 46 7.59 5.94 -22.61
C GLN A 46 6.12 5.54 -22.80
N GLU A 47 5.55 5.98 -23.93
CA GLU A 47 4.45 5.26 -24.57
C GLU A 47 5.03 3.90 -24.99
N ASN A 48 5.29 3.03 -24.00
CA ASN A 48 5.31 1.61 -24.26
C ASN A 48 3.87 1.28 -24.62
N THR A 49 3.61 1.28 -25.93
CA THR A 49 2.35 0.84 -26.52
C THR A 49 2.24 -0.65 -26.26
N PHE A 50 1.88 -1.03 -25.03
CA PHE A 50 1.49 -2.38 -24.71
C PHE A 50 0.23 -2.65 -25.51
N LYS A 51 0.40 -3.35 -26.64
CA LYS A 51 -0.73 -3.94 -27.35
C LYS A 51 -1.45 -4.81 -26.34
N SER A 52 -2.61 -4.32 -25.87
CA SER A 52 -3.58 -5.08 -25.10
C SER A 52 -3.90 -6.34 -25.91
N LYS A 53 -3.17 -7.41 -25.61
CA LYS A 53 -3.35 -8.69 -26.26
C LYS A 53 -4.55 -9.29 -25.54
N SER A 54 -5.71 -9.18 -26.16
CA SER A 54 -6.90 -9.91 -25.77
C SER A 54 -6.59 -11.40 -25.93
N LEU A 55 -6.13 -12.01 -24.85
CA LEU A 55 -5.90 -13.43 -24.69
C LEU A 55 -6.90 -13.92 -23.64
N SER A 56 -7.46 -15.10 -23.90
CA SER A 56 -8.60 -15.67 -23.19
C SER A 56 -8.36 -15.78 -21.68
N LEU A 57 -9.15 -15.04 -20.90
CA LEU A 57 -9.31 -15.27 -19.46
C LEU A 57 -9.79 -16.72 -19.28
N ALA A 58 -9.12 -17.53 -18.45
CA ALA A 58 -9.67 -18.82 -18.06
C ALA A 58 -10.81 -18.59 -17.07
N GLU A 59 -12.03 -18.91 -17.47
CA GLU A 59 -13.24 -18.49 -16.74
C GLU A 59 -13.70 -19.44 -15.62
N ASN A 60 -13.09 -20.62 -15.47
CA ASN A 60 -13.66 -21.73 -14.68
C ASN A 60 -12.92 -22.05 -13.38
N TYR A 61 -12.24 -21.08 -12.76
CA TYR A 61 -11.66 -21.30 -11.45
C TYR A 61 -12.60 -20.77 -10.37
N SER A 62 -13.03 -21.62 -9.45
CA SER A 62 -13.81 -21.21 -8.28
C SER A 62 -13.25 -21.83 -7.00
N LEU A 63 -13.48 -21.16 -5.88
CA LEU A 63 -13.29 -21.73 -4.55
C LEU A 63 -14.65 -21.86 -3.87
N PRO A 64 -15.00 -23.05 -3.33
CA PRO A 64 -16.29 -23.24 -2.69
C PRO A 64 -16.35 -22.51 -1.36
N LEU A 65 -17.43 -21.77 -1.14
CA LEU A 65 -17.81 -21.22 0.16
C LEU A 65 -18.80 -22.16 0.84
N ASP A 66 -18.86 -22.05 2.17
CA ASP A 66 -19.95 -22.64 2.93
C ASP A 66 -20.86 -21.54 3.49
N ALA A 67 -21.98 -21.96 4.09
CA ALA A 67 -22.99 -21.06 4.63
C ALA A 67 -22.49 -20.07 5.71
N GLU A 68 -21.30 -20.26 6.28
CA GLU A 68 -20.72 -19.34 7.26
C GLU A 68 -19.57 -18.51 6.68
N THR A 69 -19.18 -18.73 5.42
CA THR A 69 -18.05 -18.04 4.80
C THR A 69 -18.57 -16.91 3.92
N PRO A 70 -18.36 -15.64 4.30
CA PRO A 70 -18.91 -14.53 3.55
C PRO A 70 -18.18 -14.34 2.21
N LEU A 71 -18.87 -13.78 1.22
CA LEU A 71 -18.26 -13.40 -0.07
C LEU A 71 -17.17 -12.32 0.07
N TRP A 72 -17.27 -11.48 1.10
CA TRP A 72 -16.28 -10.46 1.43
C TRP A 72 -15.57 -10.80 2.74
N ASN A 73 -14.26 -11.03 2.64
CA ASN A 73 -13.37 -11.28 3.76
C ASN A 73 -12.29 -10.20 3.78
N TYR A 74 -11.77 -9.93 4.99
CA TYR A 74 -10.94 -8.76 5.21
C TYR A 74 -9.44 -9.01 5.01
N TYR A 75 -9.01 -10.27 4.89
CA TYR A 75 -7.59 -10.64 4.77
C TYR A 75 -7.48 -11.84 3.88
N SER A 76 -6.77 -11.74 2.75
CA SER A 76 -6.41 -12.89 1.93
C SER A 76 -4.92 -12.87 1.61
N GLN A 77 -4.28 -14.04 1.62
CA GLN A 77 -2.86 -14.17 1.29
C GLN A 77 -2.61 -15.51 0.62
N HIS A 78 -1.80 -15.51 -0.43
CA HIS A 78 -1.18 -16.73 -0.94
C HIS A 78 -0.11 -17.23 0.04
N ALA A 79 -0.08 -18.53 0.29
CA ALA A 79 0.90 -19.20 1.15
C ALA A 79 1.27 -20.57 0.58
N GLU A 80 2.47 -21.05 0.89
CA GLU A 80 2.87 -22.43 0.65
C GLU A 80 2.92 -23.19 1.97
N ILE A 81 2.17 -24.28 2.06
CA ILE A 81 2.06 -25.13 3.26
C ILE A 81 2.24 -26.58 2.81
N ASP A 82 3.16 -27.31 3.44
CA ASP A 82 3.54 -28.68 3.03
C ASP A 82 3.87 -28.81 1.52
N GLY A 83 4.48 -27.79 0.92
CA GLY A 83 4.81 -27.76 -0.51
C GLY A 83 3.60 -27.61 -1.44
N LYS A 84 2.45 -27.20 -0.92
CA LYS A 84 1.21 -26.99 -1.69
C LYS A 84 0.77 -25.52 -1.63
N PRO A 85 0.34 -24.93 -2.76
CA PRO A 85 -0.16 -23.57 -2.79
C PRO A 85 -1.54 -23.50 -2.13
N LYS A 86 -1.67 -22.58 -1.19
CA LYS A 86 -2.89 -22.29 -0.44
C LYS A 86 -3.28 -20.83 -0.60
N LEU A 87 -4.58 -20.59 -0.61
CA LEU A 87 -5.12 -19.26 -0.31
C LEU A 87 -5.63 -19.32 1.14
N ILE A 88 -5.11 -18.43 1.99
CA ILE A 88 -5.60 -18.27 3.35
C ILE A 88 -6.45 -17.02 3.44
N TRP A 89 -7.55 -17.07 4.19
CA TRP A 89 -8.26 -15.86 4.57
C TRP A 89 -8.85 -15.91 5.98
N PHE A 90 -9.20 -14.74 6.50
CA PHE A 90 -9.93 -14.64 7.76
C PHE A 90 -11.44 -14.61 7.53
N ASN A 91 -12.14 -15.55 8.14
CA ASN A 91 -13.60 -15.59 8.18
C ASN A 91 -14.11 -14.90 9.46
N PRO A 92 -14.73 -13.72 9.38
CA PRO A 92 -15.18 -12.98 10.55
C PRO A 92 -16.43 -13.58 11.21
N ASN A 93 -17.27 -14.31 10.47
CA ASN A 93 -18.51 -14.91 11.00
C ASN A 93 -18.18 -16.09 11.92
N ARG A 94 -17.27 -16.96 11.48
CA ARG A 94 -16.78 -18.10 12.26
C ARG A 94 -15.66 -17.72 13.23
N TYR A 95 -15.00 -16.59 12.98
CA TYR A 95 -13.77 -16.17 13.65
C TYR A 95 -12.67 -17.23 13.48
N SER A 96 -12.37 -17.56 12.22
CA SER A 96 -11.39 -18.58 11.82
C SER A 96 -10.46 -18.10 10.73
N ILE A 97 -9.33 -18.79 10.58
CA ILE A 97 -8.53 -18.76 9.35
C ILE A 97 -8.96 -19.96 8.52
N ASP A 98 -9.47 -19.70 7.33
CA ASP A 98 -9.87 -20.72 6.37
C ASP A 98 -8.75 -20.91 5.34
N TYR A 99 -8.44 -22.17 5.02
CA TYR A 99 -7.36 -22.57 4.13
C TYR A 99 -7.94 -23.30 2.93
N PHE A 100 -7.75 -22.71 1.76
CA PHE A 100 -8.17 -23.28 0.49
C PHE A 100 -6.98 -23.93 -0.19
N ASP A 101 -7.13 -25.19 -0.60
CA ASP A 101 -6.20 -25.81 -1.51
C ASP A 101 -6.47 -25.30 -2.92
N ILE A 102 -5.49 -24.59 -3.48
CA ILE A 102 -5.61 -23.96 -4.79
C ILE A 102 -5.60 -25.03 -5.92
N GLN A 103 -4.94 -26.15 -5.71
CA GLN A 103 -4.85 -27.19 -6.74
C GLN A 103 -6.14 -28.00 -6.84
N SER A 104 -6.72 -28.42 -5.71
CA SER A 104 -7.95 -29.20 -5.67
C SER A 104 -9.22 -28.36 -5.61
N GLN A 105 -9.12 -27.03 -5.46
CA GLN A 105 -10.27 -26.11 -5.37
C GLN A 105 -11.21 -26.49 -4.23
N THR A 106 -10.65 -26.74 -3.04
CA THR A 106 -11.41 -27.17 -1.86
C THR A 106 -11.04 -26.37 -0.63
N LEU A 107 -12.04 -26.07 0.19
CA LEU A 107 -11.82 -25.62 1.57
C LEU A 107 -11.32 -26.81 2.40
N GLU A 108 -10.01 -26.87 2.63
CA GLU A 108 -9.35 -28.02 3.25
C GLU A 108 -9.38 -27.95 4.77
N ARG A 109 -9.15 -26.76 5.33
CA ARG A 109 -9.02 -26.57 6.77
C ARG A 109 -9.68 -25.29 7.22
N LYS A 110 -10.30 -25.34 8.40
CA LYS A 110 -10.85 -24.21 9.13
C LYS A 110 -10.25 -24.20 10.51
N VAL A 111 -9.54 -23.14 10.82
CA VAL A 111 -8.81 -23.00 12.08
C VAL A 111 -9.50 -21.95 12.91
N LYS A 112 -10.33 -22.41 13.85
CA LYS A 112 -11.04 -21.51 14.75
C LYS A 112 -10.04 -20.82 15.66
N ILE A 113 -10.19 -19.51 15.79
CA ILE A 113 -9.45 -18.70 16.74
C ILE A 113 -10.35 -18.42 17.94
N ASP A 114 -9.81 -18.59 19.14
CA ASP A 114 -10.56 -18.26 20.36
C ASP A 114 -10.52 -16.75 20.62
N GLN A 115 -11.69 -16.18 20.93
CA GLN A 115 -11.81 -14.77 21.33
C GLN A 115 -11.59 -14.57 22.84
N ASN A 116 -11.66 -15.64 23.63
CA ASN A 116 -11.55 -15.60 25.09
C ASN A 116 -10.62 -16.70 25.58
N GLY A 117 -9.90 -16.44 26.67
CA GLY A 117 -8.95 -17.38 27.27
C GLY A 117 -7.49 -16.92 27.17
N PRO A 118 -6.55 -17.70 27.73
CA PRO A 118 -5.14 -17.29 27.82
C PRO A 118 -4.44 -17.20 26.46
N ASN A 119 -4.83 -18.04 25.48
CA ASN A 119 -4.24 -18.11 24.15
C ASN A 119 -5.15 -17.50 23.07
N ALA A 120 -6.08 -16.64 23.49
CA ALA A 120 -7.05 -16.00 22.62
C ALA A 120 -6.46 -14.84 21.83
N ILE A 121 -7.04 -14.60 20.66
CA ILE A 121 -6.70 -13.50 19.75
C ILE A 121 -7.97 -12.66 19.58
N PRO A 122 -8.32 -11.80 20.54
CA PRO A 122 -9.51 -10.94 20.42
C PRO A 122 -9.28 -9.79 19.43
N GLY A 123 -10.38 -9.16 19.00
CA GLY A 123 -10.33 -7.89 18.27
C GLY A 123 -9.84 -7.97 16.83
N MET A 124 -9.87 -9.15 16.19
CA MET A 124 -9.74 -9.25 14.74
C MET A 124 -11.02 -8.72 14.08
N GLY A 125 -10.88 -7.81 13.13
CA GLY A 125 -11.99 -7.12 12.49
C GLY A 125 -11.45 -6.08 11.51
N LEU A 126 -12.12 -4.95 11.33
CA LEU A 126 -11.59 -3.82 10.54
C LEU A 126 -10.21 -3.36 11.06
N ASN A 127 -9.35 -2.84 10.17
CA ASN A 127 -8.00 -2.35 10.48
C ASN A 127 -7.03 -3.39 11.05
N SER A 128 -7.39 -4.67 10.99
CA SER A 128 -6.53 -5.79 11.42
C SER A 128 -5.72 -6.28 10.21
N SER A 129 -4.90 -7.31 10.38
CA SER A 129 -4.25 -8.00 9.26
C SER A 129 -3.67 -9.36 9.67
N ILE A 130 -3.50 -10.24 8.68
CA ILE A 130 -2.86 -11.55 8.82
C ILE A 130 -1.65 -11.57 7.90
N LYS A 131 -0.51 -12.02 8.43
CA LYS A 131 0.70 -12.28 7.65
C LYS A 131 1.24 -13.67 7.99
N PHE A 132 1.07 -14.59 7.05
CA PHE A 132 1.72 -15.91 7.09
C PHE A 132 3.21 -15.77 6.80
N ILE A 133 4.04 -16.35 7.68
CA ILE A 133 5.49 -16.43 7.52
C ILE A 133 5.90 -17.88 7.22
N ASN A 134 5.43 -18.80 8.06
CA ASN A 134 5.58 -20.24 7.91
C ASN A 134 4.58 -20.95 8.86
N GLU A 135 4.64 -22.28 8.92
CA GLU A 135 3.69 -23.08 9.69
C GLU A 135 3.74 -22.84 11.20
N ASP A 136 4.90 -22.43 11.73
CA ASP A 136 5.11 -22.14 13.15
C ASP A 136 4.84 -20.66 13.49
N THR A 137 4.65 -19.80 12.48
CA THR A 137 4.53 -18.35 12.68
C THR A 137 3.57 -17.73 11.68
N VAL A 138 2.39 -17.40 12.19
CA VAL A 138 1.41 -16.50 11.59
C VAL A 138 1.31 -15.26 12.48
N VAL A 139 1.51 -14.09 11.87
CA VAL A 139 1.38 -12.81 12.55
C VAL A 139 -0.06 -12.31 12.38
N LEU A 140 -0.72 -12.06 13.50
CA LEU A 140 -2.09 -11.56 13.57
C LEU A 140 -2.08 -10.20 14.25
N TYR A 141 -2.34 -9.14 13.52
CA TYR A 141 -2.41 -7.79 14.06
C TYR A 141 -3.87 -7.38 14.29
N SER A 142 -4.22 -7.04 15.52
CA SER A 142 -5.48 -6.38 15.86
C SER A 142 -5.27 -4.87 15.93
N GLY A 143 -5.79 -4.16 14.94
CA GLY A 143 -5.79 -2.69 14.90
C GLY A 143 -6.51 -2.07 16.11
N PRO A 144 -7.76 -2.48 16.42
CA PRO A 144 -8.52 -1.93 17.55
C PRO A 144 -7.83 -2.08 18.91
N LEU A 145 -7.15 -3.22 19.13
CA LEU A 145 -6.45 -3.48 20.40
C LEU A 145 -4.99 -3.01 20.38
N ARG A 146 -4.46 -2.63 19.21
CA ARG A 146 -3.04 -2.35 18.98
C ARG A 146 -2.15 -3.46 19.54
N GLN A 147 -2.47 -4.70 19.15
CA GLN A 147 -1.80 -5.89 19.62
C GLN A 147 -1.38 -6.76 18.44
N ILE A 148 -0.18 -7.34 18.55
CA ILE A 148 0.28 -8.38 17.64
C ILE A 148 0.25 -9.71 18.39
N PHE A 149 -0.33 -10.72 17.76
CA PHE A 149 -0.32 -12.09 18.23
C PHE A 149 0.51 -12.94 17.27
N LEU A 150 1.32 -13.83 17.82
CA LEU A 150 1.99 -14.88 17.06
C LEU A 150 1.29 -16.19 17.37
N SER A 151 0.81 -16.86 16.33
CA SER A 151 0.27 -18.20 16.39
C SER A 151 1.02 -19.13 15.44
N ASP A 152 0.83 -20.42 15.60
CA ASP A 152 1.11 -21.38 14.53
C ASP A 152 -0.12 -21.50 13.61
N ILE A 153 -0.07 -22.40 12.62
CA ILE A 153 -1.19 -22.70 11.72
C ILE A 153 -2.37 -23.39 12.41
N SER A 154 -2.24 -23.81 13.68
CA SER A 154 -3.36 -24.32 14.48
C SER A 154 -4.19 -23.23 15.12
N GLY A 155 -3.76 -21.97 15.04
CA GLY A 155 -4.51 -20.80 15.52
C GLY A 155 -4.35 -20.56 17.02
N GLU A 156 -3.48 -21.31 17.69
CA GLU A 156 -3.15 -21.09 19.11
C GLU A 156 -2.08 -20.00 19.23
N ALA A 157 -2.41 -18.88 19.90
CA ALA A 157 -1.42 -17.83 20.13
C ALA A 157 -0.45 -18.26 21.24
N TYR A 158 0.83 -18.35 20.90
CA TYR A 158 1.91 -18.59 21.87
C TYR A 158 2.58 -17.30 22.35
N LYS A 159 2.31 -16.17 21.68
CA LYS A 159 2.84 -14.88 22.07
C LYS A 159 1.89 -13.73 21.77
N LYS A 160 1.89 -12.76 22.68
CA LYS A 160 1.20 -11.49 22.55
C LYS A 160 2.20 -10.34 22.76
N ILE A 161 2.13 -9.34 21.89
CA ILE A 161 2.89 -8.10 21.97
C ILE A 161 1.87 -6.97 22.10
N ASP A 162 1.96 -6.24 23.21
CA ASP A 162 1.07 -5.11 23.49
C ASP A 162 1.73 -3.81 23.04
N LEU A 163 1.06 -3.08 22.13
CA LEU A 163 1.51 -1.80 21.62
C LEU A 163 0.56 -0.66 22.05
N SER A 164 -0.34 -0.92 23.01
CA SER A 164 -1.34 0.05 23.44
C SER A 164 -0.76 1.28 24.14
N ASP A 165 0.44 1.17 24.72
CA ASP A 165 1.17 2.31 25.31
C ASP A 165 1.87 3.17 24.24
N TYR A 166 1.95 2.72 22.99
CA TYR A 166 2.54 3.52 21.91
C TYR A 166 1.64 4.73 21.60
N PRO A 167 2.18 5.94 21.43
CA PRO A 167 1.38 7.17 21.27
C PRO A 167 0.70 7.30 19.90
N SER A 168 0.83 6.30 19.02
CA SER A 168 0.28 6.28 17.67
C SER A 168 -0.31 4.91 17.34
N GLY A 169 -1.14 4.87 16.31
CA GLY A 169 -1.65 3.64 15.73
C GLY A 169 -0.70 3.09 14.67
N PHE A 170 -0.92 1.84 14.28
CA PHE A 170 -0.18 1.18 13.22
C PHE A 170 -1.14 0.67 12.14
N GLY A 171 -0.66 0.64 10.91
CA GLY A 171 -1.35 0.02 9.80
C GLY A 171 -2.22 0.97 9.00
N SER A 172 -3.50 0.62 8.87
CA SER A 172 -4.46 1.23 7.97
C SER A 172 -5.80 1.44 8.67
N ILE A 173 -6.58 2.43 8.23
CA ILE A 173 -8.01 2.58 8.58
C ILE A 173 -8.93 1.94 7.52
N ALA A 174 -8.33 1.40 6.45
CA ALA A 174 -9.04 0.61 5.46
C ALA A 174 -9.30 -0.81 5.97
N LEU A 175 -9.97 -1.61 5.14
CA LEU A 175 -10.32 -2.99 5.46
C LEU A 175 -9.12 -3.82 5.87
N ASN A 176 -7.94 -3.56 5.30
CA ASN A 176 -6.71 -4.25 5.62
C ASN A 176 -5.53 -3.35 5.93
N THR A 177 -4.72 -3.83 6.88
CA THR A 177 -3.40 -3.27 7.19
C THR A 177 -2.32 -3.98 6.38
N SER A 178 -1.53 -3.21 5.63
CA SER A 178 -0.33 -3.75 4.97
C SER A 178 0.75 -4.07 6.00
N ILE A 179 1.24 -5.31 6.01
CA ILE A 179 2.33 -5.78 6.88
C ILE A 179 3.42 -6.40 6.01
N ALA A 180 4.64 -5.87 6.10
CA ALA A 180 5.83 -6.53 5.60
C ALA A 180 6.60 -7.20 6.75
N TYR A 181 7.17 -8.37 6.50
CA TYR A 181 7.98 -9.10 7.46
C TYR A 181 9.43 -9.18 6.99
N ARG A 182 10.38 -8.94 7.89
CA ARG A 182 11.81 -9.11 7.64
C ARG A 182 12.52 -9.46 8.94
N LYS A 183 13.20 -10.62 8.96
CA LYS A 183 14.16 -11.04 10.00
C LYS A 183 13.62 -10.85 11.44
N GLY A 184 12.44 -11.41 11.74
CA GLY A 184 11.85 -11.36 13.09
C GLY A 184 11.18 -10.03 13.46
N SER A 185 11.02 -9.11 12.51
CA SER A 185 10.29 -7.85 12.73
C SER A 185 9.21 -7.66 11.67
N VAL A 186 8.15 -6.94 12.05
CA VAL A 186 7.15 -6.44 11.10
C VAL A 186 7.32 -4.94 10.85
N TYR A 187 6.95 -4.52 9.65
CA TYR A 187 7.04 -3.15 9.18
C TYR A 187 5.65 -2.68 8.78
N MET A 188 5.21 -1.59 9.40
CA MET A 188 3.86 -1.05 9.25
C MET A 188 3.91 0.46 9.20
N GLN A 189 2.97 1.07 8.48
CA GLN A 189 2.79 2.52 8.53
C GLN A 189 2.37 2.95 9.94
N VAL A 190 2.91 4.07 10.42
CA VAL A 190 2.45 4.71 11.66
C VAL A 190 1.38 5.72 11.29
N LEU A 191 0.21 5.59 11.92
CA LEU A 191 -0.95 6.44 11.69
C LEU A 191 -1.46 7.02 13.02
N PRO A 192 -2.32 8.04 13.01
CA PRO A 192 -3.08 8.43 14.19
C PRO A 192 -3.90 7.27 14.75
N ILE A 193 -4.09 7.22 16.06
CA ILE A 193 -4.95 6.23 16.71
C ILE A 193 -6.41 6.52 16.34
N MET A 194 -7.13 5.58 15.74
CA MET A 194 -8.58 5.69 15.55
C MET A 194 -9.33 5.06 16.73
N PRO A 195 -10.50 5.58 17.16
CA PRO A 195 -11.27 6.68 16.60
C PRO A 195 -10.92 8.05 17.20
N ILE A 196 -9.69 8.27 17.71
CA ILE A 196 -9.31 9.62 18.14
C ILE A 196 -9.46 10.52 16.92
N GLU A 197 -10.20 11.62 17.08
CA GLU A 197 -10.41 12.60 16.02
C GLU A 197 -9.06 12.91 15.39
N ILE A 198 -8.86 12.45 14.15
CA ILE A 198 -7.68 12.84 13.37
C ILE A 198 -7.76 14.37 13.33
N PRO A 199 -6.74 15.08 13.86
CA PRO A 199 -6.78 16.53 13.88
C PRO A 199 -7.11 17.04 12.48
N GLU A 200 -7.97 18.05 12.37
CA GLU A 200 -8.44 18.56 11.08
C GLU A 200 -7.28 18.98 10.15
N ASN A 201 -6.12 19.28 10.76
CA ASN A 201 -4.86 19.65 10.13
C ASN A 201 -3.80 18.54 10.14
N PHE A 202 -4.15 17.26 10.33
CA PHE A 202 -3.19 16.15 10.31
C PHE A 202 -2.57 15.99 8.91
N ASN A 203 -1.42 16.64 8.73
CA ASN A 203 -0.62 16.58 7.53
C ASN A 203 0.86 16.48 7.89
N PRO A 204 1.31 15.32 8.41
CA PRO A 204 2.71 15.15 8.73
C PRO A 204 3.55 15.30 7.45
N LYS A 205 4.66 16.03 7.56
CA LYS A 205 5.61 16.20 6.45
C LYS A 205 6.20 14.85 6.00
N TYR A 206 6.40 13.95 6.96
CA TYR A 206 7.00 12.65 6.74
C TYR A 206 5.99 11.53 6.97
N ASN A 207 6.03 10.52 6.12
CA ASN A 207 5.43 9.23 6.40
C ASN A 207 6.34 8.48 7.37
N LYS A 208 5.75 7.95 8.44
CA LYS A 208 6.47 7.21 9.46
C LYS A 208 6.21 5.72 9.28
N ILE A 209 7.27 4.94 9.35
CA ILE A 209 7.24 3.48 9.23
C ILE A 209 7.80 2.91 10.53
N ALA A 210 7.03 2.09 11.22
CA ALA A 210 7.49 1.39 12.40
C ALA A 210 8.04 0.02 12.02
N LYS A 211 9.26 -0.27 12.47
CA LYS A 211 9.76 -1.62 12.66
C LYS A 211 9.44 -2.05 14.09
N ILE A 212 8.65 -3.10 14.22
CA ILE A 212 8.26 -3.69 15.50
C ILE A 212 8.96 -5.04 15.61
N ASP A 213 9.83 -5.19 16.61
CA ASP A 213 10.53 -6.43 16.86
C ASP A 213 9.57 -7.46 17.50
N LEU A 214 9.43 -8.64 16.89
CA LEU A 214 8.50 -9.65 17.36
C LEU A 214 9.02 -10.39 18.61
N SER A 215 10.28 -10.19 19.01
CA SER A 215 10.87 -10.80 20.21
C SER A 215 10.54 -10.05 21.50
N ASP A 216 10.39 -8.73 21.46
CA ASP A 216 10.16 -7.92 22.66
C ASP A 216 9.13 -6.79 22.49
N GLY A 217 8.64 -6.55 21.28
CA GLY A 217 7.71 -5.46 20.97
C GLY A 217 8.35 -4.09 20.84
N SER A 218 9.69 -4.00 20.85
CA SER A 218 10.38 -2.72 20.68
C SER A 218 10.08 -2.11 19.31
N VAL A 219 9.87 -0.79 19.30
CA VAL A 219 9.49 -0.03 18.11
C VAL A 219 10.63 0.91 17.72
N LYS A 220 11.06 0.83 16.46
CA LYS A 220 11.94 1.80 15.81
C LYS A 220 11.20 2.45 14.64
N GLU A 221 11.16 3.77 14.61
CA GLU A 221 10.56 4.51 13.49
C GLU A 221 11.61 4.89 12.44
N PHE A 222 11.15 4.93 11.19
CA PHE A 222 11.84 5.51 10.06
C PHE A 222 10.95 6.57 9.41
N GLU A 223 11.57 7.62 8.90
CA GLU A 223 10.87 8.69 8.20
C GLU A 223 11.17 8.62 6.70
N ILE A 224 10.11 8.69 5.89
CA ILE A 224 10.17 8.82 4.44
C ILE A 224 9.37 10.07 4.07
N ASP A 225 9.91 10.92 3.20
CA ASP A 225 9.15 12.05 2.68
C ASP A 225 7.87 11.56 2.00
N TYR A 226 6.73 12.13 2.38
CA TYR A 226 5.51 11.91 1.59
C TYR A 226 5.72 12.45 0.17
N PRO A 227 5.15 11.79 -0.85
CA PRO A 227 5.04 12.37 -2.19
C PRO A 227 4.41 13.77 -2.16
N GLU A 228 4.84 14.68 -3.02
CA GLU A 228 4.44 16.11 -2.99
C GLU A 228 2.92 16.31 -3.02
N VAL A 229 2.20 15.42 -3.69
CA VAL A 229 0.73 15.41 -3.76
C VAL A 229 0.09 15.48 -2.37
N TYR A 230 0.71 14.89 -1.34
CA TYR A 230 0.20 14.87 0.04
C TYR A 230 0.48 16.16 0.82
N SER A 231 1.09 17.17 0.21
CA SER A 231 1.26 18.49 0.83
C SER A 231 -0.08 19.22 1.04
N ASP A 232 -1.12 18.86 0.28
CA ASP A 232 -2.50 19.32 0.54
C ASP A 232 -3.09 18.65 1.79
N LYS A 233 -3.68 19.48 2.66
CA LYS A 233 -4.31 19.05 3.91
C LYS A 233 -5.68 18.42 3.69
N ASN A 234 -6.29 18.62 2.52
CA ASN A 234 -7.64 18.16 2.20
C ASN A 234 -7.64 16.82 1.46
N ILE A 235 -6.69 15.94 1.73
CA ILE A 235 -6.68 14.59 1.14
C ILE A 235 -7.31 13.60 2.10
N SER A 236 -8.12 12.69 1.55
CA SER A 236 -8.70 11.58 2.31
C SER A 236 -7.63 10.78 3.04
N GLN A 237 -7.87 10.46 4.30
CA GLN A 237 -6.92 9.70 5.11
C GLN A 237 -6.67 8.31 4.52
N GLN A 238 -7.68 7.68 3.92
CA GLN A 238 -7.51 6.40 3.22
C GLN A 238 -6.52 6.50 2.05
N LEU A 239 -6.47 7.64 1.34
CA LEU A 239 -5.53 7.84 0.21
C LEU A 239 -4.08 8.06 0.67
N LYS A 240 -3.84 8.21 1.99
CA LYS A 240 -2.50 8.29 2.59
C LYS A 240 -1.95 6.92 3.00
N MET A 241 -2.75 5.85 2.84
CA MET A 241 -2.40 4.50 3.27
C MET A 241 -1.61 3.79 2.21
N MET A 242 -0.38 3.43 2.55
CA MET A 242 0.52 2.79 1.61
C MET A 242 0.40 1.27 1.66
N SER A 243 0.72 0.63 0.54
CA SER A 243 1.09 -0.78 0.53
C SER A 243 2.60 -0.90 0.73
N ILE A 244 3.02 -1.86 1.55
CA ILE A 244 4.43 -2.20 1.78
C ILE A 244 4.63 -3.71 1.64
N ILE A 245 5.63 -4.09 0.85
CA ILE A 245 6.10 -5.47 0.72
C ILE A 245 7.59 -5.52 1.03
N TYR A 246 8.10 -6.71 1.31
CA TYR A 246 9.53 -6.98 1.44
C TYR A 246 9.93 -8.02 0.39
N ASN A 247 10.96 -7.70 -0.39
CA ASN A 247 11.62 -8.64 -1.30
C ASN A 247 12.95 -9.05 -0.63
N ASP A 248 13.06 -10.33 -0.30
CA ASP A 248 14.19 -10.93 0.39
C ASP A 248 15.41 -11.13 -0.51
N LYS A 249 15.21 -11.37 -1.82
CA LYS A 249 16.28 -11.55 -2.82
C LYS A 249 17.15 -10.30 -2.99
N ILE A 250 16.57 -9.11 -2.83
CA ILE A 250 17.30 -7.83 -2.85
C ILE A 250 17.45 -7.19 -1.45
N ASP A 251 16.88 -7.80 -0.42
CA ASP A 251 16.82 -7.29 0.96
C ASP A 251 16.30 -5.85 1.05
N LYS A 252 15.19 -5.55 0.35
CA LYS A 252 14.56 -4.22 0.29
C LYS A 252 13.04 -4.29 0.46
N PHE A 253 12.50 -3.18 0.93
CA PHE A 253 11.06 -2.90 0.93
C PHE A 253 10.68 -2.17 -0.34
N VAL A 254 9.48 -2.47 -0.84
CA VAL A 254 8.84 -1.74 -1.93
C VAL A 254 7.54 -1.14 -1.40
N ILE A 255 7.36 0.16 -1.60
CA ILE A 255 6.23 0.93 -1.10
C ILE A 255 5.48 1.52 -2.29
N SER A 256 4.15 1.36 -2.28
CA SER A 256 3.24 1.99 -3.23
C SER A 256 2.30 2.93 -2.48
N TYR A 257 2.35 4.22 -2.84
CA TYR A 257 1.41 5.23 -2.33
C TYR A 257 0.21 5.36 -3.28
N PRO A 258 -1.01 5.55 -2.76
CA PRO A 258 -2.21 5.64 -3.60
C PRO A 258 -2.24 6.77 -4.61
N LEU A 259 -1.53 7.87 -4.36
CA LEU A 259 -1.54 9.07 -5.20
C LEU A 259 -0.17 9.40 -5.81
N SER A 260 0.77 8.45 -5.82
CA SER A 260 2.11 8.67 -6.39
C SER A 260 2.35 7.77 -7.58
N ASP A 261 2.87 8.34 -8.67
CA ASP A 261 3.22 7.60 -9.88
C ASP A 261 4.47 6.71 -9.75
N ASP A 262 5.14 6.71 -8.59
CA ASP A 262 6.39 5.98 -8.37
C ASP A 262 6.20 4.81 -7.40
N LEU A 263 6.97 3.75 -7.59
CA LEU A 263 7.31 2.76 -6.56
C LEU A 263 8.56 3.20 -5.80
N TYR A 264 8.52 3.07 -4.48
CA TYR A 264 9.59 3.52 -3.59
C TYR A 264 10.33 2.31 -3.02
N VAL A 265 11.64 2.21 -3.25
CA VAL A 265 12.45 1.06 -2.85
C VAL A 265 13.50 1.48 -1.82
N THR A 266 13.55 0.80 -0.68
CA THR A 266 14.37 1.24 0.47
C THR A 266 14.74 0.09 1.40
N ASP A 267 15.85 0.24 2.12
CA ASP A 267 16.19 -0.54 3.33
C ASP A 267 15.98 0.26 4.63
N PHE A 268 15.50 1.51 4.50
CA PHE A 268 15.40 2.53 5.54
C PHE A 268 16.73 3.03 6.13
N GLU A 269 17.87 2.71 5.52
CA GLU A 269 19.22 3.10 5.96
C GLU A 269 19.97 3.89 4.88
N SER A 270 19.91 3.44 3.63
CA SER A 270 20.68 3.95 2.49
C SER A 270 19.94 5.00 1.65
N GLY A 271 18.78 5.47 2.12
CA GLY A 271 17.88 6.35 1.37
C GLY A 271 16.87 5.60 0.49
N VAL A 272 15.99 6.36 -0.16
CA VAL A 272 14.85 5.83 -0.93
C VAL A 272 15.08 6.04 -2.43
N LYS A 273 15.07 4.96 -3.21
CA LYS A 273 15.04 5.01 -4.68
C LYS A 273 13.61 5.04 -5.19
N ARG A 274 13.37 5.72 -6.30
CA ARG A 274 12.05 5.83 -6.94
C ARG A 274 12.11 5.24 -8.34
N TYR A 275 11.09 4.47 -8.70
CA TYR A 275 10.94 3.86 -10.01
C TYR A 275 9.60 4.29 -10.60
N PRO A 276 9.57 4.85 -11.82
CA PRO A 276 8.32 5.22 -12.48
C PRO A 276 7.40 4.01 -12.66
N ALA A 277 6.14 4.17 -12.26
CA ALA A 277 5.13 3.11 -12.25
C ALA A 277 3.73 3.71 -12.45
N SER A 278 3.61 4.64 -13.39
CA SER A 278 2.41 5.45 -13.62
C SER A 278 1.34 4.71 -14.42
N SER A 279 0.08 5.03 -14.18
CA SER A 279 -1.07 4.64 -15.01
C SER A 279 -1.78 5.87 -15.58
N GLU A 280 -2.28 5.74 -16.80
CA GLU A 280 -3.14 6.74 -17.45
C GLU A 280 -4.52 6.90 -16.79
N LEU A 281 -4.94 5.96 -15.93
CA LEU A 281 -6.19 6.09 -15.18
C LEU A 281 -6.09 7.12 -14.07
N VAL A 282 -4.89 7.31 -13.50
CA VAL A 282 -4.67 8.19 -12.35
C VAL A 282 -4.54 9.64 -12.81
N GLY A 283 -5.60 10.42 -12.55
CA GLY A 283 -5.66 11.83 -12.86
C GLY A 283 -5.20 12.75 -11.72
N GLU A 284 -5.60 14.01 -11.82
CA GLU A 284 -5.42 15.00 -10.76
C GLU A 284 -6.26 14.64 -9.53
N VAL A 285 -5.67 14.81 -8.35
CA VAL A 285 -6.32 14.51 -7.08
C VAL A 285 -7.47 15.47 -6.82
N ILE A 286 -8.61 14.93 -6.41
CA ILE A 286 -9.79 15.67 -5.98
C ILE A 286 -9.68 15.92 -4.47
N PRO A 287 -9.39 17.16 -4.01
CA PRO A 287 -9.33 17.47 -2.59
C PRO A 287 -10.73 17.47 -1.97
N ILE A 288 -10.80 17.12 -0.70
CA ILE A 288 -12.00 17.17 0.13
C ILE A 288 -12.54 18.60 0.18
N ASP A 289 -13.77 18.78 -0.30
CA ASP A 289 -14.58 19.97 -0.01
C ASP A 289 -15.46 19.72 1.21
N ARG A 290 -15.02 20.19 2.37
CA ARG A 290 -15.75 20.09 3.66
C ARG A 290 -17.10 20.80 3.67
N ARG A 291 -17.38 21.64 2.67
CA ARG A 291 -18.65 22.37 2.54
C ARG A 291 -19.60 21.71 1.54
N ASN A 292 -19.21 20.58 0.96
CA ASN A 292 -20.06 19.83 0.04
C ASN A 292 -21.33 19.36 0.78
N SER A 293 -22.46 19.97 0.45
CA SER A 293 -23.76 19.67 1.06
C SER A 293 -24.43 18.41 0.54
N GLU A 294 -23.91 17.82 -0.55
CA GLU A 294 -24.43 16.56 -1.12
C GLU A 294 -23.87 15.32 -0.39
N ILE A 295 -22.82 15.50 0.42
CA ILE A 295 -22.16 14.43 1.17
C ILE A 295 -22.35 14.69 2.67
N GLU A 296 -22.88 13.69 3.37
CA GLU A 296 -22.98 13.75 4.82
C GLU A 296 -21.58 13.93 5.45
N PRO A 297 -21.39 14.84 6.43
CA PRO A 297 -20.07 15.12 7.00
C PRO A 297 -19.34 13.88 7.52
N ALA A 298 -20.07 12.90 8.08
CA ALA A 298 -19.50 11.65 8.57
C ALA A 298 -18.94 10.74 7.47
N ARG A 299 -19.42 10.88 6.23
CA ARG A 299 -19.01 10.07 5.06
C ARG A 299 -17.94 10.73 4.21
N ILE A 300 -17.60 12.00 4.48
CA ILE A 300 -16.79 12.82 3.59
C ILE A 300 -15.44 12.20 3.23
N GLN A 301 -14.71 11.67 4.21
CA GLN A 301 -13.41 11.02 3.99
C GLN A 301 -13.53 9.82 3.05
N ASN A 302 -14.54 8.98 3.28
CA ASN A 302 -14.80 7.79 2.48
C ASN A 302 -15.31 8.14 1.08
N SER A 303 -16.16 9.17 0.94
CA SER A 303 -16.64 9.59 -0.37
C SER A 303 -15.51 10.08 -1.26
N TYR A 304 -14.63 10.94 -0.75
CA TYR A 304 -13.48 11.41 -1.51
C TYR A 304 -12.44 10.31 -1.78
N TYR A 305 -12.34 9.27 -0.93
CA TYR A 305 -11.54 8.08 -1.26
C TYR A 305 -12.06 7.37 -2.52
N TRP A 306 -13.36 7.08 -2.57
CA TRP A 306 -13.97 6.38 -3.71
C TRP A 306 -14.01 7.23 -4.98
N MET A 307 -14.16 8.55 -4.85
CA MET A 307 -14.20 9.47 -5.99
C MET A 307 -12.84 9.77 -6.61
N ASN A 308 -11.74 9.58 -5.88
CA ASN A 308 -10.40 9.74 -6.43
C ASN A 308 -9.96 8.50 -7.21
N ASP A 309 -9.18 8.73 -8.26
CA ASP A 309 -8.36 7.70 -8.87
C ASP A 309 -7.20 7.35 -7.93
N CYS A 310 -6.80 6.09 -7.86
CA CYS A 310 -5.66 5.71 -7.04
C CYS A 310 -5.00 4.39 -7.44
N TYR A 311 -3.75 4.23 -7.00
CA TYR A 311 -3.09 2.94 -6.88
C TYR A 311 -3.60 2.25 -5.61
N GLU A 312 -4.29 1.12 -5.70
CA GLU A 312 -4.95 0.51 -4.54
C GLU A 312 -4.04 -0.45 -3.77
N GLY A 313 -3.22 -1.21 -4.48
CA GLY A 313 -2.47 -2.32 -3.90
C GLY A 313 -1.16 -2.60 -4.60
N LEU A 314 -0.32 -3.37 -3.90
CA LEU A 314 0.93 -3.89 -4.42
C LEU A 314 1.05 -5.36 -4.00
N ILE A 315 1.09 -6.24 -4.98
CA ILE A 315 1.21 -7.69 -4.82
C ILE A 315 2.58 -8.11 -5.36
N PHE A 316 3.23 -9.05 -4.69
CA PHE A 316 4.54 -9.56 -5.08
C PHE A 316 4.47 -11.04 -5.39
N ASP A 317 4.88 -11.42 -6.60
CA ASP A 317 5.19 -12.79 -6.96
C ASP A 317 6.66 -13.05 -6.61
N GLU A 318 6.89 -13.71 -5.48
CA GLU A 318 8.25 -13.98 -4.98
C GLU A 318 9.02 -14.95 -5.88
N GLU A 319 8.33 -15.95 -6.44
CA GLU A 319 8.93 -16.97 -7.29
C GLU A 319 9.48 -16.34 -8.58
N ASN A 320 8.66 -15.54 -9.26
CA ASN A 320 9.00 -14.94 -10.55
C ASN A 320 9.59 -13.51 -10.45
N GLU A 321 9.63 -12.93 -9.25
CA GLU A 321 10.08 -11.56 -8.98
C GLU A 321 9.30 -10.51 -9.77
N LEU A 322 7.98 -10.68 -9.83
CA LEU A 322 7.07 -9.74 -10.47
C LEU A 322 6.34 -8.91 -9.42
N TYR A 323 6.21 -7.61 -9.71
CA TYR A 323 5.43 -6.68 -8.90
C TYR A 323 4.15 -6.32 -9.64
N LEU A 324 3.00 -6.59 -9.03
CA LEU A 324 1.69 -6.30 -9.58
C LEU A 324 1.09 -5.12 -8.81
N ARG A 325 0.98 -3.97 -9.46
CA ARG A 325 0.41 -2.74 -8.88
C ARG A 325 -1.00 -2.56 -9.41
N THR A 326 -1.99 -2.57 -8.52
CA THR A 326 -3.39 -2.41 -8.89
C THR A 326 -3.79 -0.94 -8.92
N VAL A 327 -4.64 -0.56 -9.87
CA VAL A 327 -5.08 0.82 -10.11
C VAL A 327 -6.59 0.84 -10.28
N ARG A 328 -7.24 1.84 -9.70
CA ARG A 328 -8.68 2.06 -9.78
C ARG A 328 -8.98 3.48 -10.25
N LYS A 329 -9.87 3.61 -11.23
CA LYS A 329 -10.51 4.88 -11.58
C LYS A 329 -11.57 5.25 -10.55
N GLY A 330 -11.58 6.51 -10.11
CA GLY A 330 -12.58 7.04 -9.19
C GLY A 330 -14.00 6.93 -9.75
N ILE A 331 -14.98 6.72 -8.87
CA ILE A 331 -16.41 6.66 -9.23
C ILE A 331 -17.10 8.00 -8.97
N THR A 332 -18.24 8.24 -9.61
CA THR A 332 -19.05 9.44 -9.33
C THR A 332 -19.74 9.35 -7.98
N LEU A 333 -20.17 10.50 -7.44
CA LEU A 333 -20.99 10.53 -6.22
C LEU A 333 -22.32 9.78 -6.39
N GLU A 334 -22.92 9.85 -7.59
CA GLU A 334 -24.13 9.11 -7.92
C GLU A 334 -23.88 7.60 -7.85
N GLN A 335 -22.80 7.11 -8.47
CA GLN A 335 -22.39 5.70 -8.42
C GLN A 335 -22.19 5.25 -6.96
N LEU A 336 -21.46 6.04 -6.16
CA LEU A 336 -21.23 5.76 -4.74
C LEU A 336 -22.54 5.67 -3.94
N ASN A 337 -23.47 6.61 -4.16
CA ASN A 337 -24.77 6.63 -3.47
C ASN A 337 -25.65 5.44 -3.87
N ASN A 338 -25.52 4.98 -5.12
CA ASN A 338 -26.19 3.78 -5.63
C ASN A 338 -25.44 2.48 -5.29
N ARG A 339 -24.33 2.55 -4.52
CA ARG A 339 -23.45 1.41 -4.21
C ARG A 339 -22.94 0.67 -5.45
N ASN A 340 -22.78 1.38 -6.56
CA ASN A 340 -22.19 0.86 -7.79
C ASN A 340 -20.69 1.19 -7.80
N PHE A 341 -19.87 0.19 -7.46
CA PHE A 341 -18.41 0.33 -7.39
C PHE A 341 -17.68 -0.14 -8.65
N VAL A 342 -18.42 -0.52 -9.70
CA VAL A 342 -17.83 -0.96 -10.97
C VAL A 342 -17.22 0.24 -11.70
N THR A 343 -15.92 0.16 -11.96
CA THR A 343 -15.14 1.22 -12.60
C THR A 343 -14.04 0.61 -13.47
N ASP A 344 -13.32 1.44 -14.20
CA ASP A 344 -12.16 0.98 -14.97
C ASP A 344 -10.99 0.71 -14.00
N THR A 345 -10.36 -0.44 -14.14
CA THR A 345 -9.25 -0.88 -13.29
C THR A 345 -8.09 -1.39 -14.12
N GLN A 346 -6.89 -1.33 -13.54
CA GLN A 346 -5.67 -1.84 -14.16
C GLN A 346 -4.83 -2.66 -13.19
N ILE A 347 -4.08 -3.60 -13.75
CA ILE A 347 -2.96 -4.25 -13.09
C ILE A 347 -1.73 -3.96 -13.92
N LEU A 348 -0.80 -3.17 -13.36
CA LEU A 348 0.51 -2.91 -13.95
C LEU A 348 1.48 -3.98 -13.46
N ILE A 349 2.18 -4.66 -14.37
CA ILE A 349 3.11 -5.74 -14.05
C ILE A 349 4.53 -5.25 -14.31
N PHE A 350 5.38 -5.29 -13.28
CA PHE A 350 6.79 -4.90 -13.36
C PHE A 350 7.70 -6.10 -13.10
N ASN A 351 8.83 -6.14 -13.80
CA ASN A 351 9.88 -7.13 -13.56
C ASN A 351 10.73 -6.77 -12.31
N LYS A 352 11.72 -7.62 -12.00
CA LYS A 352 12.67 -7.44 -10.89
C LYS A 352 13.48 -6.13 -10.93
N ASP A 353 13.61 -5.53 -12.11
CA ASP A 353 14.32 -4.27 -12.32
C ASP A 353 13.37 -3.05 -12.29
N PHE A 354 12.10 -3.28 -11.91
CA PHE A 354 11.01 -2.31 -11.86
C PHE A 354 10.64 -1.71 -13.22
N GLU A 355 10.93 -2.42 -14.31
CA GLU A 355 10.46 -2.05 -15.64
C GLU A 355 9.07 -2.65 -15.87
N GLN A 356 8.11 -1.84 -16.33
CA GLN A 356 6.79 -2.34 -16.68
C GLN A 356 6.92 -3.29 -17.88
N VAL A 357 6.40 -4.51 -17.75
CA VAL A 357 6.46 -5.57 -18.77
C VAL A 357 5.09 -5.91 -19.35
N GLU A 358 4.01 -5.67 -18.62
CA GLU A 358 2.64 -5.86 -19.10
C GLU A 358 1.66 -4.96 -18.33
N GLN A 359 0.48 -4.77 -18.91
CA GLN A 359 -0.66 -4.11 -18.30
C GLN A 359 -1.94 -4.88 -18.65
N ILE A 360 -2.76 -5.13 -17.63
CA ILE A 360 -4.08 -5.73 -17.77
C ILE A 360 -5.10 -4.62 -17.56
N ASN A 361 -6.01 -4.42 -18.50
CA ASN A 361 -7.10 -3.47 -18.42
C ASN A 361 -8.40 -4.23 -18.17
N GLU A 362 -9.14 -3.85 -17.14
CA GLU A 362 -10.38 -4.50 -16.74
C GLU A 362 -11.44 -3.47 -16.37
N ARG A 363 -12.67 -3.96 -16.20
CA ARG A 363 -13.75 -3.18 -15.62
C ARG A 363 -14.44 -4.01 -14.55
N GLY A 364 -14.43 -3.51 -13.32
CA GLY A 364 -14.93 -4.25 -12.16
C GLY A 364 -14.78 -3.45 -10.87
N PRO A 365 -15.14 -4.07 -9.73
CA PRO A 365 -14.82 -3.53 -8.41
C PRO A 365 -13.32 -3.70 -8.08
N THR A 366 -12.95 -3.37 -6.84
CA THR A 366 -11.61 -3.61 -6.27
C THR A 366 -11.21 -5.09 -6.30
N PHE A 367 -9.89 -5.35 -6.37
CA PHE A 367 -9.30 -6.68 -6.31
C PHE A 367 -9.18 -7.16 -4.84
N ASP A 368 -10.17 -7.91 -4.36
CA ASP A 368 -10.26 -8.37 -2.96
C ASP A 368 -9.46 -9.66 -2.71
N TYR A 369 -9.40 -10.53 -3.72
CA TYR A 369 -8.73 -11.83 -3.64
C TYR A 369 -7.81 -12.02 -4.83
N SER A 370 -6.60 -12.50 -4.54
CA SER A 370 -5.66 -12.88 -5.59
C SER A 370 -4.63 -13.89 -5.12
N PHE A 371 -4.09 -14.66 -6.06
CA PHE A 371 -2.99 -15.61 -5.82
C PHE A 371 -2.25 -15.94 -7.12
N PHE A 372 -1.09 -16.56 -6.97
CA PHE A 372 -0.30 -17.10 -8.07
C PHE A 372 -0.39 -18.62 -8.08
N PHE A 373 -0.62 -19.20 -9.25
CA PHE A 373 -0.66 -20.65 -9.40
C PHE A 373 -0.41 -21.04 -10.86
N ASP A 374 0.39 -22.08 -11.09
CA ASP A 374 0.66 -22.62 -12.43
C ASP A 374 0.95 -21.52 -13.47
N LYS A 375 1.91 -20.64 -13.15
CA LYS A 375 2.34 -19.55 -14.04
C LYS A 375 1.25 -18.55 -14.41
N LYS A 376 0.22 -18.46 -13.58
CA LYS A 376 -0.87 -17.51 -13.76
C LYS A 376 -1.07 -16.68 -12.51
N PHE A 377 -1.47 -15.44 -12.74
CA PHE A 377 -2.07 -14.61 -11.73
C PHE A 377 -3.59 -14.80 -11.77
N TYR A 378 -4.18 -15.13 -10.63
CA TYR A 378 -5.62 -15.25 -10.43
C TYR A 378 -6.11 -14.11 -9.57
N TRP A 379 -7.26 -13.54 -9.91
CA TRP A 379 -7.95 -12.57 -9.08
C TRP A 379 -9.46 -12.75 -9.17
N ASN A 380 -10.19 -12.29 -8.16
CA ASN A 380 -11.64 -12.45 -8.13
C ASN A 380 -12.31 -11.76 -9.33
N LYS A 381 -13.33 -12.41 -9.87
CA LYS A 381 -14.29 -11.75 -10.76
C LYS A 381 -15.14 -10.76 -9.96
N ASP A 382 -15.91 -9.96 -10.67
CA ASP A 382 -16.90 -9.07 -10.08
C ASP A 382 -17.92 -9.87 -9.25
N ILE A 383 -17.78 -9.81 -7.92
CA ILE A 383 -18.62 -10.53 -6.95
C ILE A 383 -20.09 -10.12 -7.11
N GLN A 384 -20.38 -8.85 -7.40
CA GLN A 384 -21.76 -8.38 -7.57
C GLN A 384 -22.42 -9.12 -8.74
N LYS A 385 -21.73 -9.21 -9.88
CA LYS A 385 -22.25 -9.83 -11.11
C LYS A 385 -22.25 -11.36 -11.04
N TYR A 386 -21.15 -11.96 -10.62
CA TYR A 386 -20.95 -13.42 -10.72
C TYR A 386 -21.47 -14.19 -9.51
N ASN A 387 -21.71 -13.51 -8.38
CA ASN A 387 -22.23 -14.13 -7.17
C ASN A 387 -23.63 -13.62 -6.85
N LEU A 388 -23.79 -12.33 -6.53
CA LEU A 388 -25.06 -11.82 -6.01
C LEU A 388 -26.18 -11.81 -7.06
N GLU A 389 -25.93 -11.21 -8.23
CA GLU A 389 -26.93 -11.13 -9.31
C GLU A 389 -27.21 -12.49 -9.95
N ALA A 390 -26.21 -13.37 -9.97
CA ALA A 390 -26.35 -14.74 -10.45
C ALA A 390 -27.01 -15.68 -9.42
N GLY A 391 -27.14 -15.26 -8.16
CA GLY A 391 -27.66 -16.09 -7.06
C GLY A 391 -26.74 -17.25 -6.67
N ASN A 392 -25.43 -17.11 -6.86
CA ASN A 392 -24.43 -18.08 -6.43
C ASN A 392 -23.54 -17.49 -5.33
N GLU A 393 -23.95 -17.66 -4.07
CA GLU A 393 -23.19 -17.18 -2.91
C GLU A 393 -22.28 -18.27 -2.30
N ASP A 394 -22.33 -19.49 -2.84
CA ASP A 394 -21.61 -20.67 -2.32
C ASP A 394 -20.25 -20.88 -2.99
N GLU A 395 -19.78 -19.92 -3.81
CA GLU A 395 -18.48 -19.99 -4.49
C GLU A 395 -17.87 -18.59 -4.60
N ILE A 396 -16.55 -18.48 -4.77
CA ILE A 396 -15.91 -17.26 -5.29
C ILE A 396 -15.27 -17.60 -6.61
N PHE A 397 -15.58 -16.79 -7.63
CA PHE A 397 -15.07 -16.99 -8.97
C PHE A 397 -13.82 -16.18 -9.21
N PHE A 398 -12.86 -16.78 -9.90
CA PHE A 398 -11.61 -16.14 -10.29
C PHE A 398 -11.48 -16.11 -11.81
N GLN A 399 -10.84 -15.06 -12.29
CA GLN A 399 -10.29 -14.98 -13.62
C GLN A 399 -8.77 -14.98 -13.53
N SER A 400 -8.10 -15.27 -14.64
CA SER A 400 -6.64 -15.41 -14.62
C SER A 400 -5.96 -14.96 -15.90
N ARG A 401 -4.67 -14.67 -15.75
CA ARG A 401 -3.77 -14.28 -16.83
C ARG A 401 -2.46 -15.04 -16.69
N ASP A 402 -1.96 -15.57 -17.80
CA ASP A 402 -0.58 -16.05 -17.86
C ASP A 402 0.36 -14.86 -17.63
N LEU A 403 1.36 -15.04 -16.77
CA LEU A 403 2.34 -13.99 -16.53
C LEU A 403 3.46 -14.03 -17.59
N PRO A 404 4.11 -12.88 -17.88
CA PRO A 404 5.26 -12.85 -18.77
C PRO A 404 6.48 -13.40 -18.03
N PHE A 405 7.02 -14.53 -18.50
CA PHE A 405 8.26 -15.16 -18.00
C PHE A 405 9.41 -15.00 -18.98
#